data_AF-A0AAV6DLI9-F1
#
_entry.id   AF-A0AAV6DLI9-F1
#
_cell.length_a   1.000
_cell.length_b   1.000
_cell.length_c   1.000
_cell.angle_alpha   90.00
_cell.angle_beta   90.00
_cell.angle_gamma   90.00
#
_symmetry.space_group_name_H-M   'P 1'
#
loop_
_entity.id
_entity.type
_entity.pdbx_description
1 polymer ?
#
loop_
_entity_poly.entity_id
_entity_poly.type
_entity_poly.pdbx_seq_one_letter_code
_entity_poly.pdbx_strand_id
1 'polypeptide(L)'
;MDEAQRRAKLQELYELAQGSEEFDGGVTWEPESEALVVGNWAFFAIDEIGDLALSFHLDSHPVAVARLTRFLVQHDVPFVLHEAFTVDDDDRIVFESDTGADLDDKQE
;
A
#
# COMPACT_ATOMS: atom_id res chain seq x y z
N MET A 1 -13.75 11.43 5.35
CA MET A 1 -12.47 12.17 5.29
C MET A 1 -12.38 12.82 3.92
N ASP A 2 -11.93 14.08 3.83
CA ASP A 2 -11.87 14.80 2.55
C ASP A 2 -10.60 14.43 1.75
N GLU A 3 -10.68 14.48 0.42
CA GLU A 3 -9.58 14.13 -0.51
C GLU A 3 -8.26 14.83 -0.18
N ALA A 4 -8.32 16.12 0.16
CA ALA A 4 -7.15 16.92 0.56
C ALA A 4 -6.46 16.37 1.82
N GLN A 5 -7.22 15.83 2.78
CA GLN A 5 -6.66 15.24 3.99
C GLN A 5 -6.01 13.89 3.70
N ARG A 6 -6.59 13.09 2.80
CA ARG A 6 -6.00 11.79 2.38
C ARG A 6 -4.65 12.01 1.72
N ARG A 7 -4.59 12.96 0.78
CA ARG A 7 -3.35 13.35 0.11
C ARG A 7 -2.31 13.90 1.08
N ALA A 8 -2.71 14.71 2.06
CA ALA A 8 -1.79 15.21 3.07
C ALA A 8 -1.15 14.08 3.89
N LYS A 9 -1.92 13.06 4.31
CA LYS A 9 -1.37 11.90 5.02
C LYS A 9 -0.40 11.10 4.16
N LEU A 10 -0.74 10.83 2.91
CA LEU A 10 0.13 10.09 2.00
C LEU A 10 1.38 10.92 1.67
N GLN A 11 1.25 12.23 1.53
CA GLN A 11 2.41 13.09 1.31
C GLN A 11 3.36 13.12 2.52
N GLU A 12 2.83 13.17 3.74
CA GLU A 12 3.64 13.06 4.96
C GLU A 12 4.42 11.74 5.00
N LEU A 13 3.76 10.61 4.66
CA LEU A 13 4.41 9.31 4.58
C LEU A 13 5.47 9.26 3.46
N TYR A 14 5.19 9.87 2.31
CA TYR A 14 6.13 9.95 1.20
C TYR A 14 7.39 10.71 1.59
N GLU A 15 7.24 11.87 2.24
CA GLU A 15 8.36 12.68 2.74
C GLU A 15 9.16 11.93 3.81
N LEU A 16 8.47 11.22 4.70
CA LEU A 16 9.10 10.39 5.73
C LEU A 16 9.90 9.23 5.13
N ALA A 17 9.44 8.66 4.03
CA ALA A 17 10.12 7.56 3.33
C ALA A 17 11.34 8.02 2.51
N GLN A 18 11.46 9.31 2.18
CA GLN A 18 12.57 9.81 1.37
C GLN A 18 13.92 9.58 2.08
N GLY A 19 14.76 8.74 1.47
CA GLY A 19 16.10 8.42 1.98
C GLY A 19 16.15 7.33 3.05
N SER A 20 15.02 6.68 3.35
CA SER A 20 14.99 5.47 4.17
C SER A 20 15.35 4.23 3.34
N GLU A 21 16.24 3.38 3.86
CA GLU A 21 16.65 2.13 3.22
C GLU A 21 15.61 1.01 3.43
N GLU A 22 14.59 1.27 4.26
CA GLU A 22 13.52 0.34 4.61
C GLU A 22 12.46 0.23 3.51
N PHE A 23 12.41 1.19 2.59
CA PHE A 23 11.54 1.19 1.41
C PHE A 23 12.31 0.64 0.21
N ASP A 24 12.47 -0.68 0.17
CA ASP A 24 13.19 -1.37 -0.90
C ASP A 24 12.50 -1.11 -2.26
N GLY A 25 13.28 -0.57 -3.22
CA GLY A 25 12.77 -0.11 -4.52
C GLY A 25 12.28 1.34 -4.56
N GLY A 26 12.36 2.07 -3.43
CA GLY A 26 11.90 3.46 -3.32
C GLY A 26 10.39 3.59 -3.19
N VAL A 27 9.91 4.83 -3.06
CA VAL A 27 8.48 5.14 -2.98
C VAL A 27 8.09 6.04 -4.13
N THR A 28 6.96 5.74 -4.78
CA THR A 28 6.39 6.50 -5.89
C THR A 28 4.94 6.86 -5.58
N TRP A 29 4.51 8.06 -5.96
CA TRP A 29 3.11 8.47 -5.86
C TRP A 29 2.34 8.09 -7.11
N GLU A 30 1.26 7.33 -6.96
CA GLU A 30 0.33 6.93 -8.02
C GLU A 30 -0.98 7.72 -7.89
N PRO A 31 -1.16 8.79 -8.70
CA PRO A 31 -2.29 9.70 -8.55
C PRO A 31 -3.64 9.09 -8.94
N GLU A 32 -3.66 8.13 -9.86
CA GLU A 32 -4.89 7.47 -10.34
C GLU A 32 -5.51 6.59 -9.26
N SER A 33 -4.67 5.91 -8.50
CA SER A 33 -5.07 5.00 -7.41
C SER A 33 -5.08 5.69 -6.03
N GLU A 34 -4.75 6.98 -5.97
CA GLU A 34 -4.53 7.75 -4.74
C GLU A 34 -3.67 6.98 -3.71
N ALA A 35 -2.56 6.41 -4.18
CA ALA A 35 -1.74 5.48 -3.41
C ALA A 35 -0.24 5.81 -3.49
N LEU A 36 0.50 5.38 -2.47
CA LEU A 36 1.97 5.33 -2.50
C LEU A 36 2.44 3.92 -2.79
N VAL A 37 3.16 3.72 -3.87
CA VAL A 37 3.74 2.43 -4.23
C VAL A 37 5.16 2.34 -3.71
N VAL A 38 5.49 1.23 -3.04
CA VAL A 38 6.81 0.89 -2.54
C VAL A 38 7.43 -0.16 -3.46
N GLY A 39 8.47 0.22 -4.19
CA GLY A 39 9.07 -0.59 -5.23
C GLY A 39 8.02 -1.09 -6.23
N ASN A 40 7.89 -2.41 -6.32
CA ASN A 40 6.86 -3.10 -7.11
C ASN A 40 6.09 -4.14 -6.28
N TRP A 41 6.16 -4.05 -4.95
CA TRP A 41 5.74 -5.15 -4.07
C TRP A 41 4.77 -4.72 -2.97
N ALA A 42 4.65 -3.43 -2.65
CA ALA A 42 3.68 -2.95 -1.68
C ALA A 42 3.10 -1.60 -2.06
N PHE A 43 1.97 -1.26 -1.46
CA PHE A 43 1.44 0.09 -1.55
C PHE A 43 0.71 0.50 -0.27
N PHE A 44 0.59 1.81 -0.09
CA PHE A 44 -0.22 2.44 0.94
C PHE A 44 -1.37 3.20 0.30
N ALA A 45 -2.56 3.02 0.85
CA ALA A 45 -3.74 3.79 0.48
C ALA A 45 -4.47 4.24 1.74
N ILE A 46 -5.30 5.28 1.63
CA ILE A 46 -6.21 5.65 2.70
C ILE A 46 -7.55 4.97 2.43
N ASP A 47 -8.00 4.15 3.35
CA ASP A 47 -9.27 3.44 3.22
C ASP A 47 -10.49 4.38 3.39
N GLU A 48 -11.70 3.80 3.29
CA GLU A 48 -12.95 4.54 3.40
C GLU A 48 -13.17 5.16 4.79
N ILE A 49 -12.59 4.58 5.85
CA ILE A 49 -12.69 5.07 7.23
C ILE A 49 -11.60 6.09 7.57
N GLY A 50 -10.61 6.27 6.71
CA GLY A 50 -9.54 7.27 6.81
C GLY A 50 -8.24 6.73 7.42
N ASP A 51 -8.10 5.42 7.54
CA ASP A 51 -6.91 4.75 8.05
C ASP A 51 -5.93 4.45 6.92
N LEU A 52 -4.64 4.42 7.27
CA LEU A 52 -3.59 4.05 6.33
C LEU A 52 -3.57 2.53 6.20
N ALA A 53 -3.98 2.02 5.05
CA ALA A 53 -3.92 0.61 4.72
C ALA A 53 -2.56 0.30 4.07
N LEU A 54 -1.87 -0.74 4.58
CA LEU A 54 -0.71 -1.35 3.95
C LEU A 54 -1.13 -2.68 3.31
N SER A 55 -0.85 -2.78 2.01
CA SER A 55 -1.02 -4.01 1.22
C SER A 55 0.30 -4.39 0.56
N PHE A 56 0.58 -5.68 0.41
CA PHE A 56 1.82 -6.18 -0.18
C PHE A 56 1.61 -7.46 -0.97
N HIS A 57 2.50 -7.73 -1.92
CA HIS A 57 2.44 -8.92 -2.76
C HIS A 57 2.74 -10.19 -1.93
N LEU A 58 2.05 -11.30 -2.17
CA LEU A 58 2.30 -12.55 -1.43
C LEU A 58 3.74 -13.06 -1.54
N ASP A 59 4.35 -12.93 -2.72
CA ASP A 59 5.77 -13.28 -2.94
C ASP A 59 6.76 -12.23 -2.42
N SER A 60 6.28 -11.16 -1.78
CA SER A 60 7.18 -10.17 -1.17
C SER A 60 8.06 -10.83 -0.13
N HIS A 61 9.35 -10.46 -0.13
CA HIS A 61 10.29 -11.02 0.83
C HIS A 61 9.82 -10.70 2.26
N PRO A 62 9.63 -11.69 3.16
CA PRO A 62 9.13 -11.44 4.52
C PRO A 62 9.97 -10.44 5.33
N VAL A 63 11.26 -10.31 4.96
CA VAL A 63 12.19 -9.35 5.57
C VAL A 63 11.87 -7.91 5.16
N ALA A 64 11.44 -7.67 3.92
CA ALA A 64 11.05 -6.34 3.44
C ALA A 64 9.78 -5.86 4.16
N VAL A 65 8.76 -6.73 4.24
CA VAL A 65 7.52 -6.44 4.99
C VAL A 65 7.82 -6.17 6.47
N ALA A 66 8.68 -6.96 7.10
CA ALA A 66 9.06 -6.76 8.50
C ALA A 66 9.84 -5.45 8.74
N ARG A 67 10.69 -5.03 7.80
CA ARG A 67 11.40 -3.76 7.88
C ARG A 67 10.45 -2.58 7.73
N LEU A 68 9.57 -2.63 6.74
CA LEU A 68 8.59 -1.58 6.49
C LEU A 68 7.62 -1.40 7.66
N THR A 69 7.04 -2.50 8.15
CA THR A 69 6.13 -2.44 9.31
C THR A 69 6.84 -1.95 10.58
N ARG A 70 8.10 -2.36 10.79
CA ARG A 70 8.92 -1.81 11.89
C ARG A 70 9.13 -0.31 11.75
N PHE A 71 9.45 0.18 10.55
CA PHE A 71 9.64 1.59 10.28
C PHE A 71 8.39 2.40 10.68
N LEU A 72 7.21 1.98 10.23
CA LEU A 72 5.94 2.64 10.55
C LEU A 72 5.70 2.71 12.06
N VAL A 73 5.95 1.60 12.78
CA VAL A 73 5.83 1.56 14.25
C VAL A 73 6.84 2.48 14.94
N GLN A 74 8.08 2.55 14.45
CA GLN A 74 9.13 3.41 15.04
C GLN A 74 8.84 4.90 14.87
N HIS A 75 8.06 5.26 13.86
CA HIS A 75 7.66 6.63 13.57
C HIS A 75 6.23 6.97 14.04
N ASP A 76 5.62 6.11 14.86
CA ASP A 76 4.25 6.27 15.37
C ASP A 76 3.21 6.50 14.25
N VAL A 77 3.40 5.88 13.09
CA VAL A 77 2.46 5.94 11.96
C VAL A 77 1.41 4.84 12.14
N PRO A 78 0.14 5.17 12.46
CA PRO A 78 -0.90 4.16 12.60
C PRO A 78 -1.26 3.59 11.22
N PHE A 79 -1.35 2.28 11.13
CA PHE A 79 -1.72 1.59 9.90
C PHE A 79 -2.50 0.31 10.19
N VAL A 80 -3.27 -0.12 9.19
CA VAL A 80 -3.97 -1.41 9.17
C VAL A 80 -3.34 -2.27 8.07
N LEU A 81 -3.13 -3.55 8.36
CA LEU A 81 -2.76 -4.52 7.32
C LEU A 81 -4.03 -4.94 6.57
N HIS A 82 -4.14 -4.57 5.30
CA HIS A 82 -5.18 -5.04 4.40
C HIS A 82 -4.51 -5.99 3.42
N GLU A 83 -4.74 -7.29 3.61
CA GLU A 83 -4.59 -8.45 2.70
C GLU A 83 -3.46 -8.42 1.63
N ALA A 84 -2.79 -9.57 1.48
CA ALA A 84 -1.77 -9.69 0.45
C ALA A 84 -2.40 -9.84 -0.94
N PHE A 85 -1.78 -9.25 -1.96
CA PHE A 85 -2.26 -9.30 -3.35
C PHE A 85 -1.33 -10.14 -4.24
N THR A 86 -1.81 -10.53 -5.42
CA THR A 86 -0.99 -11.11 -6.50
C THR A 86 -0.93 -10.15 -7.68
N VAL A 87 0.07 -10.29 -8.54
CA VAL A 87 0.16 -9.54 -9.79
C VAL A 87 -0.21 -10.48 -10.94
N ASP A 88 -1.11 -10.06 -11.82
CA ASP A 88 -1.49 -10.86 -13.00
C ASP A 88 -0.47 -10.74 -14.14
N ASP A 89 -0.66 -11.52 -15.21
CA ASP A 89 0.21 -11.56 -16.38
C ASP A 89 0.40 -10.20 -17.11
N ASP A 90 -0.46 -9.19 -16.87
CA ASP A 90 -0.35 -7.81 -17.37
C ASP A 90 0.31 -6.84 -16.37
N ASP A 91 1.01 -7.34 -15.34
CA ASP A 91 1.67 -6.54 -14.30
C ASP A 91 0.69 -5.64 -13.47
N ARG A 92 -0.60 -6.01 -13.41
CA ARG A 92 -1.59 -5.29 -12.58
C ARG A 92 -1.79 -5.97 -11.24
N ILE A 93 -2.07 -5.15 -10.24
CA ILE A 93 -2.39 -5.61 -8.89
C ILE A 93 -3.77 -6.25 -8.89
N VAL A 94 -3.84 -7.54 -8.57
CA VAL A 94 -5.07 -8.31 -8.40
C VAL A 94 -5.22 -8.73 -6.94
N PHE A 95 -6.38 -8.41 -6.37
CA PHE A 95 -6.70 -8.72 -4.98
C PHE A 95 -7.32 -10.12 -4.89
N GLU A 96 -6.60 -11.09 -4.30
CA GLU A 96 -7.16 -12.40 -3.97
C GLU A 96 -7.68 -12.37 -2.52
N SER A 97 -8.99 -12.20 -2.34
CA SER A 97 -9.60 -12.29 -1.01
C SER A 97 -9.94 -13.74 -0.68
N ASP A 98 -9.38 -14.26 0.42
CA ASP A 98 -9.69 -15.59 0.99
C ASP A 98 -11.16 -15.69 1.48
N THR A 99 -11.92 -14.60 1.38
CA THR A 99 -13.35 -14.53 1.74
C THR A 99 -14.31 -15.00 0.64
N GLY A 100 -13.82 -15.38 -0.55
CA GLY A 100 -14.67 -15.91 -1.62
C GLY A 100 -15.67 -14.90 -2.19
N ALA A 101 -15.40 -13.60 -2.05
CA ALA A 101 -16.12 -12.56 -2.75
C ALA A 101 -15.46 -12.34 -4.12
N ASP A 102 -15.96 -13.06 -5.11
CA ASP A 102 -15.75 -12.74 -6.52
C ASP A 102 -16.36 -11.34 -6.76
N LEU A 103 -15.52 -10.32 -6.83
CA LEU A 103 -15.92 -9.00 -7.32
C LEU A 103 -15.98 -9.09 -8.84
N ASP A 104 -17.11 -9.63 -9.30
CA ASP A 104 -17.54 -9.74 -10.69
C ASP A 104 -17.34 -8.37 -11.40
N ASP A 105 -16.30 -8.29 -12.23
CA ASP A 105 -16.08 -7.22 -13.19
C ASP A 105 -17.23 -7.27 -14.21
N LYS A 106 -18.30 -6.51 -13.94
CA LYS A 106 -19.27 -6.12 -14.96
C LYS A 106 -18.93 -4.75 -15.47
N GLN A 107 -18.08 -4.73 -16.49
CA GLN A 107 -18.14 -3.71 -17.52
C GLN A 107 -19.40 -3.95 -18.39
N GLU A 108 -20.34 -3.00 -18.32
CA GLU A 108 -21.33 -2.76 -19.40
C GLU A 108 -20.76 -1.78 -20.42
#